data_AF-A0A7C3DW08-F1
#
_entry.id   AF-A0A7C3DW08-F1
#
_cell.length_a   1.000
_cell.length_b   1.000
_cell.length_c   1.000
_cell.angle_alpha   90.00
_cell.angle_beta   90.00
_cell.angle_gamma   90.00
#
_symmetry.space_group_name_H-M   'P 1'
#
loop_
_entity.id
_entity.type
_entity.pdbx_description
1 polymer ?
#
loop_
_entity_poly.entity_id
_entity_poly.type
_entity_poly.pdbx_seq_one_letter_code
_entity_poly.pdbx_strand_id
1 'polypeptide(L)'
;MAIEDNLFKAIRNVFGSAVITTHTAASDAADLYELFVFCLVLEAAREEGATIEFRDVEGCVPTSLVFRTSPGDIASRRQPYTHAVVRFPSKPVLEAHVGIYVAGKSLVAHECDVAVVYQDEADTCRRNPGILPRHSKVVLAAECKFYTVNLKLALGRAFLGLVADIAYQYGERYFVMNTASDSVAKLLAKHKQKLAHDLVPSEPIEVTKLRASFQSVFDHFKMRE
;
A
#
# COMPACT_ATOMS: atom_id res chain seq x y z
N MET A 1 -4.04 -23.66 -10.93
CA MET A 1 -4.90 -22.61 -10.35
C MET A 1 -4.37 -21.30 -10.86
N ALA A 2 -5.22 -20.40 -11.35
CA ALA A 2 -4.77 -19.14 -11.92
C ALA A 2 -4.13 -18.28 -10.81
N ILE A 3 -3.21 -17.38 -11.15
CA ILE A 3 -2.54 -16.53 -10.17
C ILE A 3 -3.54 -15.60 -9.47
N GLU A 4 -4.57 -15.18 -10.19
CA GLU A 4 -5.71 -14.39 -9.74
C GLU A 4 -6.51 -15.12 -8.64
N ASP A 5 -6.78 -16.41 -8.82
CA ASP A 5 -7.46 -17.24 -7.82
C ASP A 5 -6.66 -17.30 -6.51
N ASN A 6 -5.34 -17.44 -6.61
CA ASN A 6 -4.45 -17.47 -5.46
C ASN A 6 -4.42 -16.12 -4.74
N LEU A 7 -4.36 -15.01 -5.48
CA LEU A 7 -4.44 -13.64 -4.94
C LEU A 7 -5.78 -13.43 -4.21
N PHE A 8 -6.88 -13.75 -4.88
CA PHE A 8 -8.21 -13.60 -4.31
C PHE A 8 -8.38 -14.45 -3.04
N LYS A 9 -7.91 -15.70 -3.04
CA LYS A 9 -7.93 -16.57 -1.85
C LYS A 9 -7.11 -15.99 -0.70
N ALA A 10 -5.92 -15.47 -0.97
CA ALA A 10 -5.09 -14.84 0.05
C ALA A 10 -5.76 -13.59 0.65
N ILE A 11 -6.37 -12.74 -0.18
CA ILE A 11 -7.16 -11.59 0.26
C ILE A 11 -8.31 -12.04 1.16
N ARG A 12 -9.10 -13.05 0.73
CA ARG A 12 -10.22 -13.56 1.52
C ARG A 12 -9.80 -14.08 2.90
N ASN A 13 -8.61 -14.66 3.03
CA ASN A 13 -8.11 -15.12 4.33
C ASN A 13 -7.90 -13.96 5.32
N VAL A 14 -7.46 -12.79 4.85
CA VAL A 14 -7.22 -11.62 5.72
C VAL A 14 -8.51 -10.92 6.13
N PHE A 15 -9.49 -10.87 5.23
CA PHE A 15 -10.78 -10.19 5.45
C PHE A 15 -11.88 -11.11 5.99
N GLY A 16 -11.68 -12.42 6.01
CA GLY A 16 -12.62 -13.40 6.55
C GLY A 16 -13.99 -13.35 5.85
N SER A 17 -15.04 -13.11 6.62
CA SER A 17 -16.42 -13.02 6.12
C SER A 17 -16.82 -11.63 5.61
N ALA A 18 -15.96 -10.61 5.73
CA ALA A 18 -16.28 -9.27 5.25
C ALA A 18 -16.60 -9.28 3.74
N VAL A 19 -17.61 -8.51 3.35
CA VAL A 19 -18.03 -8.40 1.94
C VAL A 19 -17.18 -7.35 1.27
N ILE A 20 -16.39 -7.73 0.26
CA ILE A 20 -15.63 -6.80 -0.58
C ILE A 20 -16.39 -6.68 -1.91
N THR A 21 -16.73 -5.47 -2.31
CA THR A 21 -17.60 -5.24 -3.48
C THR A 21 -16.86 -4.88 -4.76
N THR A 22 -15.65 -4.32 -4.65
CA THR A 22 -14.87 -3.89 -5.81
C THR A 22 -13.87 -4.94 -6.31
N HIS A 23 -13.47 -5.88 -5.45
CA HIS A 23 -12.50 -6.92 -5.77
C HIS A 23 -13.16 -8.29 -5.69
N THR A 24 -13.30 -8.93 -6.83
CA THR A 24 -13.90 -10.26 -6.99
C THR A 24 -12.91 -11.20 -7.67
N ALA A 25 -13.23 -12.49 -7.76
CA ALA A 25 -12.40 -13.44 -8.51
C ALA A 25 -12.26 -13.11 -10.01
N ALA A 26 -13.11 -12.21 -10.54
CA ALA A 26 -13.07 -11.77 -11.94
C ALA A 26 -12.42 -10.38 -12.13
N SER A 27 -11.91 -9.76 -11.05
CA SER A 27 -11.23 -8.46 -11.13
C SER A 27 -9.88 -8.56 -11.85
N ASP A 28 -9.36 -7.43 -12.32
CA ASP A 28 -8.04 -7.37 -12.95
C ASP A 28 -6.96 -7.86 -11.97
N ALA A 29 -5.98 -8.57 -12.50
CA ALA A 29 -4.91 -9.16 -11.70
C ALA A 29 -4.05 -8.09 -10.99
N ALA A 30 -3.89 -6.90 -11.59
CA ALA A 30 -3.17 -5.80 -10.97
C ALA A 30 -3.92 -5.25 -9.75
N ASP A 31 -5.24 -5.04 -9.85
CA ASP A 31 -6.07 -4.59 -8.71
C ASP A 31 -6.03 -5.61 -7.56
N LEU A 32 -6.16 -6.92 -7.87
CA LEU A 32 -6.01 -7.98 -6.89
C LEU A 32 -4.60 -8.01 -6.29
N TYR A 33 -3.59 -7.67 -7.07
CA TYR A 33 -2.22 -7.64 -6.60
C TYR A 33 -1.96 -6.50 -5.60
N GLU A 34 -2.47 -5.30 -5.89
CA GLU A 34 -2.41 -4.15 -4.98
C GLU A 34 -3.11 -4.45 -3.66
N LEU A 35 -4.32 -5.01 -3.71
CA LEU A 35 -5.06 -5.38 -2.51
C LEU A 35 -4.38 -6.52 -1.73
N PHE A 36 -3.70 -7.44 -2.41
CA PHE A 36 -2.88 -8.45 -1.75
C PHE A 36 -1.69 -7.83 -1.00
N VAL A 37 -0.98 -6.87 -1.60
CA VAL A 37 0.11 -6.15 -0.90
C VAL A 37 -0.43 -5.34 0.28
N PHE A 38 -1.60 -4.72 0.14
CA PHE A 38 -2.30 -4.06 1.24
C PHE A 38 -2.60 -5.03 2.39
N CYS A 39 -3.05 -6.25 2.11
CA CYS A 39 -3.23 -7.29 3.11
C CYS A 39 -1.95 -7.57 3.90
N LEU A 40 -0.78 -7.64 3.24
CA LEU A 40 0.51 -7.84 3.91
C LEU A 40 0.86 -6.69 4.85
N VAL A 41 0.50 -5.45 4.49
CA VAL A 41 0.63 -4.28 5.38
C VAL A 41 -0.23 -4.45 6.63
N LEU A 42 -1.48 -4.90 6.49
CA LEU A 42 -2.38 -5.11 7.63
C LEU A 42 -1.91 -6.26 8.54
N GLU A 43 -1.44 -7.37 7.96
CA GLU A 43 -0.88 -8.48 8.72
C GLU A 43 0.37 -8.03 9.48
N ALA A 44 1.29 -7.30 8.83
CA ALA A 44 2.46 -6.74 9.49
C ALA A 44 2.10 -5.83 10.67
N ALA A 45 1.11 -4.94 10.50
CA ALA A 45 0.67 -4.08 11.59
C ALA A 45 0.08 -4.88 12.77
N ARG A 46 -0.72 -5.92 12.50
CA ARG A 46 -1.29 -6.80 13.54
C ARG A 46 -0.21 -7.57 14.28
N GLU A 47 0.77 -8.11 13.56
CA GLU A 47 1.91 -8.80 14.18
C GLU A 47 2.73 -7.86 15.08
N GLU A 48 2.76 -6.56 14.75
CA GLU A 48 3.38 -5.51 15.56
C GLU A 48 2.47 -4.96 16.68
N GLY A 49 1.33 -5.59 16.92
CA GLY A 49 0.41 -5.29 18.02
C GLY A 49 -0.63 -4.22 17.73
N ALA A 50 -0.87 -3.86 16.46
CA ALA A 50 -1.94 -2.93 16.11
C ALA A 50 -3.34 -3.56 16.20
N THR A 51 -4.32 -2.76 16.61
CA THR A 51 -5.71 -3.00 16.26
C THR A 51 -6.04 -2.35 14.92
N ILE A 52 -6.91 -3.00 14.15
CA ILE A 52 -7.31 -2.54 12.81
C ILE A 52 -8.82 -2.44 12.74
N GLU A 53 -9.31 -1.28 12.35
CA GLU A 53 -10.71 -1.02 12.06
C GLU A 53 -10.85 -0.52 10.62
N PHE A 54 -11.93 -0.88 9.94
CA PHE A 54 -12.21 -0.32 8.61
C PHE A 54 -13.17 0.85 8.72
N ARG A 55 -12.87 1.92 7.98
CA ARG A 55 -13.69 3.11 7.89
C ARG A 55 -13.87 3.50 6.43
N ASP A 56 -15.02 4.08 6.10
CA ASP A 56 -15.17 4.78 4.82
C ASP A 56 -14.60 6.21 4.89
N VAL A 57 -14.60 6.90 3.75
CA VAL A 57 -14.15 8.31 3.65
C VAL A 57 -14.93 9.29 4.54
N GLU A 58 -16.11 8.90 5.03
CA GLU A 58 -16.94 9.71 5.93
C GLU A 58 -16.65 9.40 7.41
N GLY A 59 -15.80 8.41 7.70
CA GLY A 59 -15.47 7.95 9.05
C GLY A 59 -16.47 6.93 9.62
N CYS A 60 -17.43 6.49 8.82
CA CYS A 60 -18.42 5.49 9.21
C CYS A 60 -17.83 4.08 9.14
N VAL A 61 -18.43 3.15 9.91
CA VAL A 61 -18.10 1.72 9.79
C VAL A 61 -18.81 1.19 8.54
N PRO A 62 -18.10 0.71 7.52
CA PRO A 62 -18.72 0.27 6.29
C PRO A 62 -19.40 -1.10 6.47
N THR A 63 -20.59 -1.27 5.88
CA THR A 63 -21.29 -2.58 5.81
C THR A 63 -20.65 -3.51 4.78
N SER A 64 -19.97 -2.94 3.79
CA SER A 64 -19.19 -3.64 2.78
C SER A 64 -17.94 -2.83 2.44
N LEU A 65 -16.83 -3.52 2.19
CA LEU A 65 -15.55 -2.90 1.90
C LEU A 65 -15.46 -2.55 0.41
N VAL A 66 -15.03 -1.33 0.13
CA VAL A 66 -14.90 -0.74 -1.20
C VAL A 66 -13.47 -0.24 -1.36
N PHE A 67 -12.58 -1.06 -1.91
CA PHE A 67 -11.21 -0.64 -2.21
C PHE A 67 -11.14 -0.05 -3.62
N ARG A 68 -10.22 0.90 -3.81
CA ARG A 68 -10.02 1.56 -5.11
C ARG A 68 -9.38 0.58 -6.10
N THR A 69 -9.73 0.76 -7.37
CA THR A 69 -9.14 0.09 -8.56
C THR A 69 -8.57 1.13 -9.53
N SER A 70 -8.41 2.36 -9.04
CA SER A 70 -7.83 3.51 -9.75
C SER A 70 -7.46 4.58 -8.73
N PRO A 71 -6.42 5.36 -8.99
CA PRO A 71 -5.95 6.36 -8.04
C PRO A 71 -6.97 7.45 -7.80
N GLY A 72 -7.01 7.96 -6.58
CA GLY A 72 -7.89 9.07 -6.24
C GLY A 72 -7.41 9.95 -5.10
N ASP A 73 -8.02 11.12 -5.03
CA ASP A 73 -7.89 12.01 -3.88
C ASP A 73 -8.52 11.34 -2.64
N ILE A 74 -7.80 11.38 -1.52
CA ILE A 74 -8.26 10.88 -0.22
C ILE A 74 -9.53 11.60 0.28
N ALA A 75 -9.80 12.81 -0.21
CA ALA A 75 -11.02 13.57 0.07
C ALA A 75 -12.21 13.21 -0.85
N SER A 76 -12.00 12.37 -1.86
CA SER A 76 -13.05 12.06 -2.85
C SER A 76 -14.17 11.21 -2.27
N ARG A 77 -15.40 11.73 -2.37
CA ARG A 77 -16.64 11.06 -1.95
C ARG A 77 -17.44 10.43 -3.10
N ARG A 78 -16.92 10.47 -4.33
CA ARG A 78 -17.65 9.98 -5.52
C ARG A 78 -18.00 8.49 -5.44
N GLN A 79 -17.09 7.72 -4.86
CA GLN A 79 -17.31 6.33 -4.46
C GLN A 79 -16.72 6.22 -3.05
N PRO A 80 -17.54 6.17 -2.00
CA PRO A 80 -17.06 6.07 -0.62
C PRO A 80 -16.17 4.84 -0.46
N TYR A 81 -14.87 5.08 -0.50
CA TYR A 81 -13.87 4.03 -0.44
C TYR A 81 -13.58 3.69 1.02
N THR A 82 -13.10 2.47 1.23
CA THR A 82 -12.70 1.95 2.53
C THR A 82 -11.20 2.06 2.71
N HIS A 83 -10.79 2.43 3.92
CA HIS A 83 -9.42 2.40 4.39
C HIS A 83 -9.34 1.69 5.75
N ALA A 84 -8.13 1.26 6.11
CA ALA A 84 -7.88 0.66 7.41
C ALA A 84 -7.30 1.70 8.37
N VAL A 85 -7.96 1.93 9.50
CA VAL A 85 -7.43 2.67 10.64
C VAL A 85 -6.59 1.72 11.47
N VAL A 86 -5.30 2.04 11.63
CA VAL A 86 -4.29 1.23 12.33
C VAL A 86 -3.91 1.94 13.62
N ARG A 87 -4.17 1.30 14.76
CA ARG A 87 -3.90 1.86 16.09
C ARG A 87 -2.89 1.01 16.85
N PHE A 88 -1.77 1.62 17.20
CA PHE A 88 -0.84 1.07 18.18
C PHE A 88 -1.08 1.71 19.55
N PRO A 89 -0.90 0.99 20.67
CA PRO A 89 -1.06 1.55 22.00
C PRO A 89 -0.18 2.80 22.21
N SER A 90 -0.81 3.91 22.60
CA SER A 90 -0.14 5.19 22.90
C SER A 90 0.70 5.78 21.77
N LYS A 91 0.35 5.50 20.50
CA LYS A 91 1.00 6.11 19.33
C LYS A 91 0.00 6.90 18.48
N PRO A 92 0.47 7.82 17.62
CA PRO A 92 -0.37 8.43 16.60
C PRO A 92 -1.09 7.38 15.76
N VAL A 93 -2.32 7.70 15.36
CA VAL A 93 -3.14 6.80 14.57
C VAL A 93 -2.72 6.88 13.11
N LEU A 94 -2.65 5.75 12.44
CA LEU A 94 -2.33 5.66 11.02
C LEU A 94 -3.55 5.22 10.21
N GLU A 95 -3.54 5.51 8.92
CA GLU A 95 -4.48 4.99 7.94
C GLU A 95 -3.71 4.28 6.81
N ALA A 96 -4.11 3.06 6.47
CA ALA A 96 -3.63 2.35 5.30
C ALA A 96 -4.67 2.44 4.17
N HIS A 97 -4.20 2.71 2.96
CA HIS A 97 -5.00 2.95 1.77
C HIS A 97 -4.49 2.15 0.57
N VAL A 98 -5.41 1.91 -0.38
CA VAL A 98 -5.12 1.45 -1.74
C VAL A 98 -5.44 2.60 -2.70
N GLY A 99 -4.52 2.88 -3.63
CA GLY A 99 -4.72 3.80 -4.76
C GLY A 99 -5.02 5.25 -4.37
N ILE A 100 -4.14 5.89 -3.59
CA ILE A 100 -4.29 7.32 -3.25
C ILE A 100 -3.21 8.19 -3.88
N TYR A 101 -3.55 9.45 -4.13
CA TYR A 101 -2.55 10.46 -4.48
C TYR A 101 -1.87 11.05 -3.25
N VAL A 102 -0.57 11.32 -3.36
CA VAL A 102 0.30 11.97 -2.37
C VAL A 102 1.04 13.12 -3.06
N ALA A 103 1.18 14.26 -2.38
CA ALA A 103 2.01 15.37 -2.86
C ALA A 103 3.49 15.12 -2.59
N GLY A 104 4.30 15.05 -3.66
CA GLY A 104 5.76 14.98 -3.60
C GLY A 104 6.42 16.28 -3.16
N LYS A 105 7.74 16.29 -2.98
CA LYS A 105 8.52 17.51 -2.68
C LYS A 105 8.39 18.56 -3.77
N SER A 106 8.26 18.12 -5.02
CA SER A 106 8.02 18.97 -6.19
C SER A 106 6.61 19.55 -6.26
N LEU A 107 5.73 19.19 -5.29
CA LEU A 107 4.28 19.47 -5.29
C LEU A 107 3.49 18.76 -6.40
N VAL A 108 4.15 17.90 -7.19
CA VAL A 108 3.47 17.02 -8.14
C VAL A 108 2.77 15.91 -7.38
N ALA A 109 1.56 15.57 -7.84
CA ALA A 109 0.82 14.43 -7.33
C ALA A 109 1.47 13.12 -7.81
N HIS A 110 1.75 12.22 -6.89
CA HIS A 110 2.17 10.85 -7.15
C HIS A 110 1.08 9.91 -6.69
N GLU A 111 0.74 8.96 -7.54
CA GLU A 111 -0.04 7.80 -7.10
C GLU A 111 0.82 6.96 -6.16
N CYS A 112 0.18 6.39 -5.14
CA CYS A 112 0.74 5.31 -4.33
C CYS A 112 -0.26 4.17 -4.34
N ASP A 113 0.11 3.05 -4.97
CA ASP A 113 -0.74 1.86 -5.12
C ASP A 113 -1.18 1.35 -3.73
N VAL A 114 -0.25 1.32 -2.77
CA VAL A 114 -0.54 1.12 -1.34
C VAL A 114 0.20 2.15 -0.51
N ALA A 115 -0.47 2.80 0.44
CA ALA A 115 0.14 3.80 1.31
C ALA A 115 -0.34 3.69 2.75
N VAL A 116 0.56 3.97 3.70
CA VAL A 116 0.23 4.20 5.12
C VAL A 116 0.59 5.64 5.46
N VAL A 117 -0.39 6.39 5.94
CA VAL A 117 -0.28 7.81 6.30
C VAL A 117 -0.72 8.05 7.73
N TYR A 118 -0.35 9.19 8.31
CA TYR A 118 -0.94 9.61 9.57
C TYR A 118 -2.42 9.98 9.39
N GLN A 119 -3.27 9.57 10.34
CA GLN A 119 -4.70 9.91 10.34
C GLN A 119 -4.94 11.43 10.41
N ASP A 120 -4.13 12.17 11.17
CA ASP A 120 -4.25 13.63 11.29
C ASP A 120 -4.08 14.35 9.94
N GLU A 121 -3.17 13.86 9.10
CA GLU A 121 -2.95 14.31 7.73
C GLU A 121 -4.15 13.96 6.85
N ALA A 122 -4.60 12.71 6.90
CA ALA A 122 -5.73 12.25 6.12
C ALA A 122 -7.01 13.04 6.44
N ASP A 123 -7.28 13.31 7.72
CA ASP A 123 -8.38 14.15 8.19
C ASP A 123 -8.24 15.61 7.76
N THR A 124 -7.00 16.12 7.70
CA THR A 124 -6.73 17.47 7.19
C THR A 124 -7.05 17.55 5.70
N CYS A 125 -6.64 16.57 4.90
CA CYS A 125 -6.97 16.48 3.47
C CYS A 125 -8.48 16.34 3.24
N ARG A 126 -9.17 15.46 3.98
CA ARG A 126 -10.64 15.29 3.86
C ARG A 126 -11.44 16.55 4.18
N ARG A 127 -10.92 17.42 5.06
CA ARG A 127 -11.50 18.72 5.41
C ARG A 127 -11.18 19.83 4.40
N ASN A 128 -10.15 19.64 3.57
CA ASN A 128 -9.68 20.63 2.60
C ASN A 128 -9.55 19.98 1.20
N PRO A 129 -10.66 19.79 0.47
CA PRO A 129 -10.64 19.15 -0.83
C PRO A 129 -9.62 19.76 -1.80
N GLY A 130 -8.86 18.93 -2.50
CA GLY A 130 -7.75 19.35 -3.37
C GLY A 130 -6.39 19.44 -2.67
N ILE A 131 -6.33 19.28 -1.34
CA ILE A 131 -5.08 19.11 -0.60
C ILE A 131 -4.77 17.62 -0.45
N LEU A 132 -3.65 17.20 -1.03
CA LEU A 132 -3.17 15.82 -0.94
C LEU A 132 -2.30 15.59 0.31
N PRO A 133 -2.23 14.35 0.85
CA PRO A 133 -1.28 14.00 1.90
C PRO A 133 0.13 14.35 1.49
N ARG A 134 0.90 14.98 2.38
CA ARG A 134 2.29 15.33 2.13
C ARG A 134 3.18 14.09 2.18
N HIS A 135 4.18 14.02 1.31
CA HIS A 135 5.18 12.93 1.33
C HIS A 135 5.82 12.68 2.71
N SER A 136 6.01 13.74 3.51
CA SER A 136 6.58 13.66 4.87
C SER A 136 5.64 13.02 5.91
N LYS A 137 4.37 12.80 5.56
CA LYS A 137 3.34 12.17 6.38
C LYS A 137 3.02 10.74 5.91
N VAL A 138 3.76 10.22 4.94
CA VAL A 138 3.63 8.84 4.45
C VAL A 138 4.70 7.96 5.12
N VAL A 139 4.25 7.09 6.03
CA VAL A 139 5.07 6.14 6.80
C VAL A 139 5.58 5.01 5.90
N LEU A 140 4.73 4.53 5.01
CA LEU A 140 5.03 3.44 4.08
C LEU A 140 4.33 3.73 2.75
N ALA A 141 5.00 3.49 1.62
CA ALA A 141 4.33 3.33 0.34
C ALA A 141 4.90 2.12 -0.40
N ALA A 142 4.06 1.41 -1.13
CA ALA A 142 4.44 0.31 -1.99
C ALA A 142 3.87 0.54 -3.39
N GLU A 143 4.76 0.58 -4.36
CA GLU A 143 4.47 0.60 -5.80
C GLU A 143 4.40 -0.84 -6.29
N CYS A 144 3.21 -1.27 -6.66
CA CYS A 144 2.87 -2.62 -7.04
C CYS A 144 2.88 -2.74 -8.56
N LYS A 145 3.52 -3.80 -9.06
CA LYS A 145 3.73 -3.99 -10.48
C LYS A 145 3.50 -5.44 -10.84
N PHE A 146 2.28 -5.72 -11.31
CA PHE A 146 1.87 -7.04 -11.77
C PHE A 146 2.08 -7.15 -13.29
N TYR A 147 2.90 -8.10 -13.71
CA TYR A 147 3.16 -8.34 -15.13
C TYR A 147 3.16 -9.82 -15.48
N THR A 148 2.71 -10.11 -16.70
CA THR A 148 2.81 -11.42 -17.36
C THR A 148 4.03 -11.51 -18.29
N VAL A 149 4.78 -10.41 -18.42
CA VAL A 149 5.99 -10.29 -19.26
C VAL A 149 7.10 -9.57 -18.49
N ASN A 150 8.35 -9.69 -18.96
CA ASN A 150 9.50 -9.07 -18.32
C ASN A 150 9.33 -7.55 -18.13
N LEU A 151 9.54 -7.08 -16.90
CA LEU A 151 9.53 -5.67 -16.55
C LEU A 151 10.60 -4.88 -17.32
N LYS A 152 10.16 -3.79 -17.95
CA LYS A 152 11.05 -2.85 -18.65
C LYS A 152 11.84 -2.02 -17.64
N LEU A 153 13.14 -1.85 -17.90
CA LEU A 153 14.05 -1.01 -17.10
C LEU A 153 13.54 0.45 -16.92
N ALA A 154 12.71 0.94 -17.84
CA ALA A 154 12.07 2.26 -17.72
C ALA A 154 11.22 2.40 -16.45
N LEU A 155 10.54 1.34 -16.01
CA LEU A 155 9.71 1.34 -14.81
C LEU A 155 10.55 1.48 -13.55
N GLY A 156 11.67 0.75 -13.46
CA GLY A 156 12.61 0.90 -12.35
C GLY A 156 13.19 2.32 -12.26
N ARG A 157 13.45 2.98 -13.40
CA ARG A 157 13.88 4.38 -13.42
C ARG A 157 12.78 5.36 -13.00
N ALA A 158 11.54 5.13 -13.43
CA ALA A 158 10.40 5.92 -12.99
C ALA A 158 10.22 5.82 -11.47
N PHE A 159 10.33 4.62 -10.91
CA PHE A 159 10.31 4.40 -9.46
C PHE A 159 11.41 5.17 -8.72
N LEU A 160 12.65 5.21 -9.26
CA LEU A 160 13.70 6.04 -8.65
C LEU A 160 13.33 7.53 -8.60
N GLY A 161 12.68 8.04 -9.65
CA GLY A 161 12.15 9.41 -9.67
C GLY A 161 11.07 9.63 -8.62
N LEU A 162 10.12 8.70 -8.51
CA LEU A 162 9.08 8.72 -7.48
C LEU A 162 9.71 8.72 -6.08
N VAL A 163 10.61 7.78 -5.77
CA VAL A 163 11.25 7.72 -4.45
C VAL A 163 12.01 9.01 -4.17
N ALA A 164 12.76 9.57 -5.11
CA ALA A 164 13.46 10.83 -4.89
C ALA A 164 12.50 11.95 -4.43
N ASP A 165 11.31 12.01 -5.04
CA ASP A 165 10.33 13.06 -4.80
C ASP A 165 9.44 12.80 -3.57
N ILE A 166 9.13 11.54 -3.24
CA ILE A 166 8.28 11.20 -2.09
C ILE A 166 9.04 10.62 -0.88
N ALA A 167 10.36 10.47 -0.96
CA ALA A 167 11.16 9.97 0.17
C ALA A 167 11.15 10.96 1.33
N TYR A 168 11.05 10.40 2.53
CA TYR A 168 11.17 11.12 3.78
C TYR A 168 12.06 10.31 4.73
N GLN A 169 12.80 10.97 5.62
CA GLN A 169 13.79 10.33 6.48
C GLN A 169 13.25 9.18 7.35
N TYR A 170 11.93 9.17 7.57
CA TYR A 170 11.24 8.20 8.40
C TYR A 170 10.23 7.32 7.65
N GLY A 171 10.06 7.54 6.34
CA GLY A 171 9.13 6.80 5.50
C GLY A 171 9.84 5.85 4.55
N GLU A 172 9.36 4.61 4.46
CA GLU A 172 9.93 3.61 3.56
C GLU A 172 9.12 3.51 2.26
N ARG A 173 9.80 3.21 1.15
CA ARG A 173 9.21 3.10 -0.19
C ARG A 173 9.64 1.79 -0.82
N TYR A 174 8.67 0.99 -1.24
CA TYR A 174 8.88 -0.35 -1.78
C TYR A 174 8.50 -0.41 -3.24
N PHE A 175 9.35 -1.04 -4.04
CA PHE A 175 8.96 -1.53 -5.35
C PHE A 175 8.61 -3.01 -5.23
N VAL A 176 7.39 -3.39 -5.58
CA VAL A 176 6.84 -4.72 -5.34
C VAL A 176 6.37 -5.32 -6.66
N MET A 177 6.93 -6.45 -7.04
CA MET A 177 6.65 -7.11 -8.32
C MET A 177 6.36 -8.60 -8.17
N ASN A 178 5.44 -9.10 -8.99
CA ASN A 178 5.06 -10.51 -9.02
C ASN A 178 6.07 -11.40 -9.77
N THR A 179 7.02 -10.81 -10.49
CA THR A 179 8.03 -11.49 -11.32
C THR A 179 9.40 -10.90 -11.08
N ALA A 180 10.47 -11.67 -11.24
CA ALA A 180 11.84 -11.13 -11.24
C ALA A 180 12.17 -10.30 -12.49
N SER A 181 13.04 -9.30 -12.32
CA SER A 181 13.74 -8.64 -13.42
C SER A 181 15.15 -8.26 -13.02
N ASP A 182 16.15 -8.97 -13.54
CA ASP A 182 17.58 -8.74 -13.23
C ASP A 182 18.00 -7.29 -13.44
N SER A 183 17.50 -6.66 -14.50
CA SER A 183 17.86 -5.29 -14.85
C SER A 183 17.30 -4.28 -13.83
N VAL A 184 16.06 -4.48 -13.40
CA VAL A 184 15.42 -3.65 -12.37
C VAL A 184 16.05 -3.93 -11.01
N ALA A 185 16.28 -5.20 -10.67
CA ALA A 185 16.93 -5.60 -9.42
C ALA A 185 18.33 -4.99 -9.28
N LYS A 186 19.16 -5.08 -10.32
CA LYS A 186 20.49 -4.46 -10.34
C LYS A 186 20.42 -2.94 -10.19
N LEU A 187 19.48 -2.30 -10.88
CA LEU A 187 19.27 -0.84 -10.77
C LEU A 187 18.88 -0.44 -9.34
N LEU A 188 17.83 -1.04 -8.79
CA LEU A 188 17.31 -0.68 -7.48
C LEU A 188 18.29 -1.02 -6.35
N ALA A 189 18.99 -2.15 -6.45
CA ALA A 189 20.06 -2.51 -5.51
C ALA A 189 21.21 -1.48 -5.52
N LYS A 190 21.65 -1.02 -6.70
CA LYS A 190 22.68 0.03 -6.82
C LYS A 190 22.27 1.32 -6.11
N HIS A 191 20.99 1.65 -6.14
CA HIS A 191 20.42 2.83 -5.48
C HIS A 191 19.91 2.55 -4.05
N LYS A 192 20.18 1.36 -3.50
CA LYS A 192 19.78 0.92 -2.14
C LYS A 192 18.27 1.05 -1.87
N GLN A 193 17.46 0.81 -2.90
CA GLN A 193 16.00 0.88 -2.79
C GLN A 193 15.41 -0.45 -2.28
N LYS A 194 14.28 -0.37 -1.56
CA LYS A 194 13.56 -1.57 -1.12
C LYS A 194 12.85 -2.21 -2.31
N LEU A 195 13.10 -3.50 -2.51
CA LEU A 195 12.55 -4.29 -3.59
C LEU A 195 12.03 -5.61 -3.03
N ALA A 196 10.82 -5.99 -3.44
CA ALA A 196 10.30 -7.34 -3.35
C ALA A 196 9.98 -7.83 -4.76
N HIS A 197 10.45 -9.02 -5.11
CA HIS A 197 10.21 -9.63 -6.42
C HIS A 197 9.79 -11.09 -6.26
N ASP A 198 9.24 -11.68 -7.33
CA ASP A 198 8.60 -13.00 -7.29
C ASP A 198 7.54 -13.11 -6.19
N LEU A 199 6.96 -11.97 -5.80
CA LEU A 199 6.01 -11.91 -4.71
C LEU A 199 4.65 -12.32 -5.23
N VAL A 200 4.26 -13.56 -4.93
CA VAL A 200 2.92 -14.09 -5.16
C VAL A 200 2.51 -14.95 -3.95
N PRO A 201 1.21 -15.19 -3.71
CA PRO A 201 0.78 -15.96 -2.54
C PRO A 201 1.35 -17.38 -2.44
N SER A 202 1.70 -17.98 -3.58
CA SER A 202 2.31 -19.31 -3.63
C SER A 202 3.80 -19.33 -3.28
N GLU A 203 4.44 -18.17 -3.11
CA GLU A 203 5.86 -18.04 -2.73
C GLU A 203 5.97 -17.58 -1.27
N PRO A 204 5.78 -18.49 -0.29
CA PRO A 204 5.65 -18.13 1.12
C PRO A 204 6.90 -17.46 1.71
N ILE A 205 8.08 -17.74 1.16
CA ILE A 205 9.35 -17.15 1.60
C ILE A 205 9.36 -15.65 1.26
N GLU A 206 9.03 -15.28 0.03
CA GLU A 206 9.02 -13.88 -0.40
C GLU A 206 7.90 -13.09 0.28
N VAL A 207 6.74 -13.71 0.49
CA VAL A 207 5.66 -13.14 1.31
C VAL A 207 6.13 -12.85 2.74
N THR A 208 6.80 -13.80 3.37
CA THR A 208 7.31 -13.65 4.74
C THR A 208 8.37 -12.55 4.82
N LYS A 209 9.29 -12.48 3.85
CA LYS A 209 10.33 -11.43 3.80
C LYS A 209 9.72 -10.04 3.68
N LEU A 210 8.76 -9.84 2.78
CA LEU A 210 8.13 -8.53 2.60
C LEU A 210 7.33 -8.14 3.85
N ARG A 211 6.53 -9.07 4.40
CA ARG A 211 5.77 -8.81 5.63
C ARG A 211 6.68 -8.45 6.81
N ALA A 212 7.78 -9.17 7.02
CA ALA A 212 8.78 -8.83 8.04
C ALA A 212 9.44 -7.46 7.79
N SER A 213 9.62 -7.08 6.52
CA SER A 213 10.11 -5.73 6.20
C SER A 213 9.09 -4.65 6.55
N PHE A 214 7.80 -4.89 6.30
CA PHE A 214 6.72 -3.99 6.73
C PHE A 214 6.60 -3.90 8.26
N GLN A 215 6.77 -5.03 8.97
CA GLN A 215 6.84 -5.05 10.44
C GLN A 215 7.94 -4.13 10.96
N SER A 216 9.13 -4.18 10.34
CA SER A 216 10.23 -3.28 10.71
C SER A 216 9.88 -1.80 10.55
N VAL A 217 9.02 -1.43 9.58
CA VAL A 217 8.53 -0.05 9.43
C VAL A 217 7.67 0.35 10.62
N PHE A 218 6.74 -0.52 11.03
CA PHE A 218 5.86 -0.26 12.17
C PHE A 218 6.61 -0.31 13.50
N ASP A 219 7.59 -1.19 13.67
CA ASP A 219 8.46 -1.23 14.83
C ASP A 219 9.24 0.08 15.00
N HIS A 220 9.89 0.54 13.92
CA HIS A 220 10.56 1.84 13.92
C HIS A 220 9.60 3.02 14.17
N PHE A 221 8.38 2.97 13.64
CA PHE A 221 7.35 3.98 13.90
C PHE A 221 7.02 4.05 15.41
N LYS A 222 6.79 2.91 16.05
CA LYS A 222 6.50 2.82 17.50
C LYS A 222 7.64 3.33 18.38
N MET A 223 8.89 3.23 17.92
CA MET A 223 10.07 3.69 18.69
C MET A 223 10.28 5.21 18.64
N ARG A 224 9.70 5.91 17.66
CA ARG A 224 9.96 7.34 17.42
C ARG A 224 8.92 8.25 18.05
N GLU A 225 7.66 7.85 17.95
CA GLU A 225 6.50 8.52 18.56
C GLU A 225 6.24 8.00 19.97
#